data_AF-C1GXZ8-F1
#
_entry.id   AF-C1GXZ8-F1
#
_cell.length_a   1.000
_cell.length_b   1.000
_cell.length_c   1.000
_cell.angle_alpha   90.00
_cell.angle_beta   90.00
_cell.angle_gamma   90.00
#
_symmetry.space_group_name_H-M   'P 1'
#
loop_
_entity.id
_entity.type
_entity.pdbx_description
1 polymer ?
#
loop_
_entity_poly.entity_id
_entity_poly.type
_entity_poly.pdbx_seq_one_letter_code
_entity_poly.pdbx_strand_id
1 'polypeptide(L)'
;MDLSEPTEPYKYTPLVTSTSIRLLRVDSKSFSHGSDIPRITCSLKTVDLMANPWYHALSYTWGNPLPVDNEYFRPKYDDAQIFTKYDYEKGKCVIHLDGKLQYVSRNLFDALSTVPSDAWARNCNRGNTKKQKAHAPLHWVGISGDEDFLLSVLAGGESVDVNLLDGLGRSGLSFAAEYGRMGVVEILMKAGADAVIVDGEGKMAVDYARENGHGEIVRVLEACGERENLLTPLELPDGPQVWMWVDQICINQEDLEERATQVAMMDQIYQKARYTLVWLGAEDQYTEAAVKAVSKIGSAPVDFQDSKIMPYTNEGKDLYEKEGIPFISAEEWTALAAIFLRNYFRRLWVVQENVLSGTILGYCGKHELPWRMFCRVAQVVYFRQLRLARITSVEYINRQDAVVGIESQAVSLVQWRERFEKGDKAAEPKELSFESLVFDTWTFRATDPRDKIFGLYGLLNIVDKGKWQPDYHKSVEEVYAEATKTIMQQSGELRMLSAAVELLSSKHYNSSLVGSRL
;
A
#
# COMPACT_ATOMS: atom_id res chain seq x y z
N MET A 1 30.86 -23.80 0.84
CA MET A 1 30.54 -22.49 1.42
C MET A 1 30.59 -22.65 2.92
N ASP A 2 31.31 -21.77 3.60
CA ASP A 2 31.46 -21.81 5.05
C ASP A 2 30.07 -21.72 5.68
N LEU A 3 29.61 -22.83 6.26
CA LEU A 3 28.27 -22.94 6.87
C LEU A 3 28.23 -22.30 8.26
N SER A 4 29.29 -21.62 8.68
CA SER A 4 29.31 -20.87 9.93
C SER A 4 28.20 -19.81 9.90
N GLU A 5 27.21 -19.92 10.79
CA GLU A 5 26.26 -18.84 11.01
C GLU A 5 27.03 -17.58 11.40
N PRO A 6 26.77 -16.44 10.74
CA PRO A 6 27.42 -15.20 11.12
C PRO A 6 27.03 -14.88 12.56
N THR A 7 28.01 -14.57 13.40
CA THR A 7 27.78 -14.23 14.81
C THR A 7 27.76 -12.73 15.05
N GLU A 8 28.20 -11.94 14.08
CA GLU A 8 28.37 -10.50 14.24
C GLU A 8 27.08 -9.74 13.86
N PRO A 9 26.65 -8.78 14.70
CA PRO A 9 25.53 -7.91 14.37
C PRO A 9 25.90 -6.97 13.22
N TYR A 10 24.92 -6.64 12.40
CA TYR A 10 25.04 -5.64 11.34
C TYR A 10 25.31 -4.26 11.96
N LYS A 11 26.17 -3.47 11.31
CA LYS A 11 26.53 -2.11 11.73
C LYS A 11 26.31 -1.15 10.58
N TYR A 12 25.50 -0.13 10.82
CA TYR A 12 25.20 0.89 9.82
C TYR A 12 26.43 1.75 9.51
N THR A 13 26.68 1.96 8.21
CA THR A 13 27.58 3.02 7.75
C THR A 13 26.82 4.33 7.67
N PRO A 14 27.40 5.48 8.08
CA PRO A 14 26.74 6.78 7.96
C PRO A 14 26.30 7.08 6.52
N LEU A 15 25.15 7.76 6.39
CA LEU A 15 24.66 8.23 5.10
C LEU A 15 25.58 9.33 4.54
N VAL A 16 25.75 9.35 3.22
CA VAL A 16 26.72 10.23 2.54
C VAL A 16 26.20 11.66 2.44
N THR A 17 24.89 11.83 2.23
CA THR A 17 24.20 13.11 2.12
C THR A 17 22.90 13.10 2.90
N SER A 18 22.31 14.26 3.13
CA SER A 18 20.97 14.34 3.73
C SER A 18 19.90 13.69 2.87
N THR A 19 20.05 13.63 1.55
CA THR A 19 19.09 13.00 0.61
C THR A 19 19.36 11.52 0.35
N SER A 20 20.41 10.96 0.96
CA SER A 20 20.74 9.55 0.84
C SER A 20 19.72 8.70 1.59
N ILE A 21 19.28 7.61 0.97
CA ILE A 21 18.45 6.58 1.60
C ILE A 21 19.10 5.21 1.40
N ARG A 22 18.80 4.27 2.30
CA ARG A 22 19.16 2.86 2.10
C ARG A 22 18.01 2.12 1.45
N LEU A 23 18.33 1.17 0.60
CA LEU A 23 17.37 0.25 -0.02
C LEU A 23 17.79 -1.19 0.27
N LEU A 24 16.81 -2.00 0.62
CA LEU A 24 16.92 -3.43 0.91
C LEU A 24 16.57 -4.25 -0.33
N ARG A 25 17.29 -5.33 -0.58
CA ARG A 25 16.90 -6.38 -1.51
C ARG A 25 16.86 -7.71 -0.77
N VAL A 26 15.82 -8.51 -1.00
CA VAL A 26 15.77 -9.90 -0.52
C VAL A 26 16.46 -10.78 -1.56
N ASP A 27 17.61 -11.35 -1.23
CA ASP A 27 18.40 -12.18 -2.14
C ASP A 27 17.91 -13.62 -2.19
N SER A 28 17.51 -14.19 -1.04
CA SER A 28 17.00 -15.55 -0.97
C SER A 28 16.10 -15.81 0.23
N LYS A 29 15.18 -16.78 0.06
CA LYS A 29 14.33 -17.35 1.10
C LYS A 29 14.57 -18.86 1.10
N SER A 30 15.44 -19.36 1.98
CA SER A 30 15.82 -20.78 2.01
C SER A 30 15.17 -21.50 3.20
N PHE A 31 14.49 -22.61 2.93
CA PHE A 31 13.87 -23.42 3.98
C PHE A 31 14.80 -24.59 4.33
N SER A 32 15.12 -24.74 5.61
CA SER A 32 15.79 -25.95 6.10
C SER A 32 14.79 -27.09 6.24
N HIS A 33 15.26 -28.33 6.10
CA HIS A 33 14.40 -29.51 6.25
C HIS A 33 13.67 -29.50 7.60
N GLY A 34 12.34 -29.44 7.55
CA GLY A 34 11.47 -29.48 8.73
C GLY A 34 11.22 -28.13 9.42
N SER A 35 11.73 -27.01 8.89
CA SER A 35 11.41 -25.67 9.38
C SER A 35 10.41 -24.97 8.47
N ASP A 36 9.30 -24.50 9.03
CA ASP A 36 8.35 -23.62 8.34
C ASP A 36 8.84 -22.16 8.28
N ILE A 37 9.92 -21.85 9.00
CA ILE A 37 10.52 -20.51 9.04
C ILE A 37 11.70 -20.45 8.06
N PRO A 38 11.66 -19.60 7.03
CA PRO A 38 12.74 -19.48 6.07
C PRO A 38 13.93 -18.71 6.66
N ARG A 39 15.15 -19.08 6.26
CA ARG A 39 16.31 -18.22 6.37
C ARG A 39 16.27 -17.19 5.24
N ILE A 40 16.13 -15.92 5.62
CA ILE A 40 16.10 -14.78 4.70
C ILE A 40 17.49 -14.14 4.64
N THR A 41 18.05 -14.03 3.44
CA THR A 41 19.26 -13.25 3.18
C THR A 41 18.90 -12.00 2.41
N CYS A 42 19.49 -10.88 2.80
CA CYS A 42 19.24 -9.58 2.20
C CYS A 42 20.55 -8.83 1.96
N SER A 43 20.50 -7.91 0.99
CA SER A 43 21.57 -6.96 0.70
C SER A 43 21.08 -5.52 0.93
N LEU A 44 21.96 -4.64 1.37
CA LEU A 44 21.67 -3.21 1.53
C LEU A 44 22.53 -2.35 0.61
N LYS A 45 21.92 -1.33 -0.01
CA LYS A 45 22.66 -0.29 -0.75
C LYS A 45 22.23 1.10 -0.33
N THR A 46 23.13 2.06 -0.46
CA THR A 46 22.80 3.49 -0.29
C THR A 46 22.66 4.14 -1.66
N VAL A 47 21.60 4.94 -1.85
CA VAL A 47 21.33 5.69 -3.07
C VAL A 47 20.90 7.12 -2.73
N ASP A 48 21.08 8.05 -3.66
CA ASP A 48 20.51 9.39 -3.53
C ASP A 48 19.06 9.39 -4.00
N LEU A 49 18.12 9.79 -3.13
CA LEU A 49 16.71 9.89 -3.46
C LEU A 49 16.44 10.89 -4.60
N MET A 50 17.30 11.91 -4.75
CA MET A 50 17.17 12.93 -5.80
C MET A 50 17.56 12.40 -7.18
N ALA A 51 18.30 11.30 -7.25
CA ALA A 51 18.59 10.59 -8.50
C ALA A 51 17.37 9.81 -9.04
N ASN A 52 16.22 9.85 -8.34
CA ASN A 52 14.99 9.11 -8.67
C ASN A 52 15.22 7.61 -8.91
N PRO A 53 15.85 6.89 -7.94
CA PRO A 53 16.06 5.46 -8.07
C PRO A 53 14.73 4.71 -8.19
N TRP A 54 14.71 3.58 -8.90
CA TRP A 54 13.57 2.67 -8.86
C TRP A 54 13.59 1.82 -7.60
N TYR A 55 12.50 1.91 -6.83
CA TYR A 55 12.24 1.10 -5.65
C TYR A 55 10.75 1.10 -5.32
N HIS A 56 10.34 0.27 -4.38
CA HIS A 56 9.04 0.36 -3.72
C HIS A 56 9.18 0.59 -2.22
N ALA A 57 8.18 1.20 -1.59
CA ALA A 57 8.17 1.34 -0.13
C ALA A 57 7.32 0.22 0.48
N LEU A 58 7.73 -0.31 1.64
CA LEU A 58 6.95 -1.27 2.40
C LEU A 58 6.21 -0.56 3.54
N SER A 59 4.89 -0.65 3.51
CA SER A 59 3.99 -0.20 4.56
C SER A 59 3.40 -1.43 5.25
N TYR A 60 3.62 -1.60 6.54
CA TYR A 60 3.23 -2.82 7.26
C TYR A 60 2.92 -2.49 8.71
N THR A 61 2.18 -3.35 9.41
CA THR A 61 1.80 -3.09 10.81
C THR A 61 2.98 -3.28 11.76
N TRP A 62 3.13 -2.41 12.76
CA TRP A 62 4.00 -2.63 13.92
C TRP A 62 3.18 -3.18 15.09
N GLY A 63 3.69 -4.18 15.80
CA GLY A 63 2.94 -4.91 16.83
C GLY A 63 1.88 -5.85 16.24
N ASN A 64 0.93 -6.32 17.04
CA ASN A 64 -0.02 -7.35 16.59
C ASN A 64 -0.92 -6.83 15.43
N PRO A 65 -0.88 -7.43 14.23
CA PRO A 65 -1.72 -6.99 13.10
C PRO A 65 -3.19 -7.41 13.24
N LEU A 66 -3.46 -8.44 14.04
CA LEU A 66 -4.79 -9.00 14.22
C LEU A 66 -5.68 -8.08 15.08
N PRO A 67 -7.02 -8.14 14.92
CA PRO A 67 -7.96 -7.33 15.71
C PRO A 67 -8.12 -7.85 17.15
N VAL A 68 -7.02 -8.07 17.89
CA VAL A 68 -7.01 -8.67 19.24
C VAL A 68 -7.55 -7.78 20.35
N ASP A 69 -7.73 -6.49 20.05
CA ASP A 69 -8.38 -5.52 20.93
C ASP A 69 -9.90 -5.48 20.73
N ASN A 70 -10.41 -6.22 19.75
CA ASN A 70 -11.84 -6.29 19.48
C ASN A 70 -12.50 -7.41 20.31
N GLU A 71 -13.56 -7.08 21.03
CA GLU A 71 -14.27 -8.00 21.92
C GLU A 71 -14.81 -9.24 21.20
N TYR A 72 -15.25 -9.10 19.94
CA TYR A 72 -15.77 -10.20 19.13
C TYR A 72 -14.67 -11.15 18.68
N PHE A 73 -13.55 -10.60 18.18
CA PHE A 73 -12.47 -11.40 17.59
C PHE A 73 -11.43 -11.90 18.59
N ARG A 74 -11.23 -11.20 19.71
CA ARG A 74 -10.23 -11.58 20.73
C ARG A 74 -10.35 -13.05 21.17
N PRO A 75 -11.54 -13.61 21.45
CA PRO A 75 -11.68 -15.02 21.85
C PRO A 75 -11.44 -16.03 20.71
N LYS A 76 -11.23 -15.56 19.46
CA LYS A 76 -11.02 -16.38 18.26
C LYS A 76 -9.55 -16.61 17.95
N TYR A 77 -8.65 -15.97 18.69
CA TYR A 77 -7.20 -16.13 18.57
C TYR A 77 -6.64 -16.78 19.82
N ASP A 78 -5.56 -17.53 19.67
CA ASP A 78 -4.88 -18.18 20.80
C ASP A 78 -3.96 -17.20 21.56
N ASP A 79 -3.54 -17.60 22.76
CA ASP A 79 -2.65 -16.80 23.60
C ASP A 79 -1.31 -16.49 22.90
N ALA A 80 -0.82 -17.39 22.04
CA ALA A 80 0.43 -17.17 21.34
C ALA A 80 0.29 -16.02 20.33
N GLN A 81 -0.77 -16.04 19.51
CA GLN A 81 -1.13 -15.00 18.56
C GLN A 81 -1.40 -13.66 19.25
N ILE A 82 -2.02 -13.66 20.43
CA ILE A 82 -2.36 -12.44 21.15
C ILE A 82 -1.13 -11.82 21.82
N PHE A 83 -0.34 -12.61 22.56
CA PHE A 83 0.62 -12.08 23.53
C PHE A 83 2.10 -12.30 23.17
N THR A 84 2.43 -13.27 22.32
CA THR A 84 3.85 -13.67 22.13
C THR A 84 4.36 -13.51 20.72
N LYS A 85 3.56 -13.85 19.70
CA LYS A 85 4.00 -13.90 18.30
C LYS A 85 4.52 -12.57 17.79
N TYR A 86 3.79 -11.50 18.09
CA TYR A 86 4.09 -10.13 17.65
C TYR A 86 4.58 -9.23 18.79
N ASP A 87 5.03 -9.83 19.90
CA ASP A 87 5.66 -9.10 20.99
C ASP A 87 6.96 -8.44 20.51
N TYR A 88 7.25 -7.26 21.02
CA TYR A 88 8.39 -6.47 20.56
C TYR A 88 9.73 -7.15 20.82
N GLU A 89 9.88 -7.88 21.92
CA GLU A 89 11.14 -8.57 22.26
C GLU A 89 11.09 -10.05 21.90
N LYS A 90 10.06 -10.76 22.37
CA LYS A 90 9.92 -12.22 22.17
C LYS A 90 9.58 -12.59 20.73
N GLY A 91 9.00 -11.67 19.97
CA GLY A 91 8.66 -11.85 18.57
C GLY A 91 9.79 -11.53 17.58
N LYS A 92 10.94 -11.02 18.05
CA LYS A 92 12.04 -10.65 17.15
C LYS A 92 12.52 -11.85 16.35
N CYS A 93 12.79 -11.59 15.08
CA CYS A 93 13.34 -12.55 14.13
C CYS A 93 14.72 -12.06 13.70
N VAL A 94 15.51 -12.96 13.14
CA VAL A 94 16.81 -12.62 12.57
C VAL A 94 16.78 -12.78 11.06
N ILE A 95 17.33 -11.79 10.36
CA ILE A 95 17.64 -11.87 8.93
C ILE A 95 19.15 -11.72 8.74
N HIS A 96 19.65 -12.21 7.61
CA HIS A 96 21.07 -12.13 7.26
C HIS A 96 21.28 -10.96 6.31
N LEU A 97 21.72 -9.81 6.83
CA LEU A 97 21.91 -8.58 6.06
C LEU A 97 23.40 -8.39 5.74
N ASP A 98 23.77 -8.41 4.46
CA ASP A 98 25.16 -8.32 3.99
C ASP A 98 26.10 -9.30 4.71
N GLY A 99 25.61 -10.52 4.98
CA GLY A 99 26.33 -11.57 5.69
C GLY A 99 26.48 -11.36 7.20
N LYS A 100 25.77 -10.38 7.79
CA LYS A 100 25.71 -10.11 9.24
C LYS A 100 24.31 -10.36 9.79
N LEU A 101 24.16 -10.44 11.11
CA LEU A 101 22.86 -10.61 11.76
C LEU A 101 22.15 -9.27 11.95
N GLN A 102 20.90 -9.16 11.50
CA GLN A 102 20.03 -8.03 11.79
C GLN A 102 18.74 -8.55 12.42
N TYR A 103 18.40 -8.03 13.60
CA TYR A 103 17.13 -8.33 14.24
C TYR A 103 16.02 -7.44 13.66
N VAL A 104 14.87 -8.05 13.40
CA VAL A 104 13.68 -7.40 12.86
C VAL A 104 12.45 -7.86 13.63
N SER A 105 11.41 -7.04 13.62
CA SER A 105 10.10 -7.40 14.16
C SER A 105 9.51 -8.60 13.42
N ARG A 106 8.64 -9.38 14.09
CA ARG A 106 7.89 -10.47 13.47
C ARG A 106 7.13 -10.02 12.23
N ASN A 107 6.50 -8.83 12.28
CA ASN A 107 5.72 -8.34 11.14
C ASN A 107 6.57 -8.12 9.91
N LEU A 108 7.74 -7.49 10.08
CA LEU A 108 8.64 -7.27 8.95
C LEU A 108 9.12 -8.60 8.39
N PHE A 109 9.53 -9.52 9.27
CA PHE A 109 9.95 -10.85 8.86
C PHE A 109 8.86 -11.59 8.08
N ASP A 110 7.64 -11.59 8.58
CA ASP A 110 6.49 -12.24 7.94
C ASP A 110 6.12 -11.55 6.63
N ALA A 111 6.21 -10.22 6.54
CA ALA A 111 6.01 -9.47 5.29
C ALA A 111 7.05 -9.85 4.23
N LEU A 112 8.35 -9.80 4.58
CA LEU A 112 9.45 -10.21 3.70
C LEU A 112 9.30 -11.67 3.26
N SER A 113 8.79 -12.54 4.13
CA SER A 113 8.59 -13.97 3.85
C SER A 113 7.43 -14.21 2.90
N THR A 114 6.26 -13.64 3.19
CA THR A 114 4.97 -14.08 2.62
C THR A 114 4.56 -13.34 1.35
N VAL A 115 5.05 -12.12 1.15
CA VAL A 115 4.75 -11.35 -0.07
C VAL A 115 5.34 -12.07 -1.30
N PRO A 116 4.52 -12.35 -2.33
CA PRO A 116 4.99 -12.95 -3.58
C PRO A 116 6.00 -12.06 -4.31
N SER A 117 7.06 -12.64 -4.87
CA SER A 117 8.10 -11.91 -5.61
C SER A 117 7.58 -11.28 -6.92
N ASP A 118 6.49 -11.82 -7.46
CA ASP A 118 5.82 -11.37 -8.68
C ASP A 118 4.68 -10.36 -8.40
N ALA A 119 4.57 -9.83 -7.17
CA ALA A 119 3.50 -8.90 -6.78
C ALA A 119 3.38 -7.68 -7.72
N TRP A 120 4.52 -7.12 -8.16
CA TRP A 120 4.53 -6.02 -9.12
C TRP A 120 4.01 -6.46 -10.49
N ALA A 121 4.51 -7.58 -11.01
CA ALA A 121 4.09 -8.12 -12.30
C ALA A 121 2.59 -8.45 -12.33
N ARG A 122 2.05 -9.05 -11.27
CA ARG A 122 0.59 -9.29 -11.13
C ARG A 122 -0.24 -8.02 -11.25
N ASN A 123 0.24 -6.92 -10.67
CA ASN A 123 -0.41 -5.63 -10.80
C ASN A 123 -0.26 -5.04 -12.21
N CYS A 124 0.93 -5.15 -12.81
CA CYS A 124 1.20 -4.71 -14.19
C CYS A 124 0.34 -5.45 -15.23
N ASN A 125 0.03 -6.71 -14.98
CA ASN A 125 -0.80 -7.52 -15.87
C ASN A 125 -2.31 -7.31 -15.65
N ARG A 126 -2.72 -6.48 -14.68
CA ARG A 126 -4.13 -6.29 -14.35
C ARG A 126 -4.75 -5.16 -15.17
N GLY A 127 -5.69 -5.54 -16.04
CA GLY A 127 -6.59 -4.62 -16.72
C GLY A 127 -7.71 -4.06 -15.83
N ASN A 128 -8.24 -2.88 -16.17
CA ASN A 128 -9.38 -2.29 -15.47
C ASN A 128 -10.71 -2.93 -15.90
N THR A 129 -11.08 -4.06 -15.30
CA THR A 129 -12.23 -4.89 -15.69
C THR A 129 -13.60 -4.20 -15.69
N LYS A 130 -13.78 -3.06 -15.02
CA LYS A 130 -15.05 -2.30 -15.06
C LYS A 130 -15.23 -1.48 -16.34
N LYS A 131 -14.14 -1.16 -17.04
CA LYS A 131 -14.20 -0.45 -18.31
C LYS A 131 -14.22 -1.47 -19.44
N GLN A 132 -15.05 -1.23 -20.45
CA GLN A 132 -15.13 -2.10 -21.64
C GLN A 132 -13.75 -2.36 -22.27
N LYS A 133 -12.84 -1.37 -22.24
CA LYS A 133 -11.48 -1.52 -22.77
C LYS A 133 -10.48 -2.18 -21.81
N ALA A 134 -10.76 -2.28 -20.51
CA ALA A 134 -9.88 -2.93 -19.53
C ALA A 134 -8.37 -2.61 -19.59
N HIS A 135 -7.96 -1.37 -19.90
CA HIS A 135 -6.54 -1.01 -20.02
C HIS A 135 -5.73 -1.33 -18.76
N ALA A 136 -4.67 -2.13 -18.93
CA ALA A 136 -3.56 -2.33 -17.99
C ALA A 136 -2.43 -1.31 -18.21
N PRO A 137 -1.45 -1.19 -17.30
CA PRO A 137 -0.28 -0.32 -17.44
C PRO A 137 0.40 -0.31 -18.82
N LEU A 138 0.62 -1.47 -19.45
CA LEU A 138 1.23 -1.56 -20.79
C LEU A 138 0.41 -0.92 -21.92
N HIS A 139 -0.89 -0.77 -21.76
CA HIS A 139 -1.73 -0.03 -22.72
C HIS A 139 -1.61 1.49 -22.49
N TRP A 140 -1.53 1.91 -21.22
CA TRP A 140 -1.42 3.33 -20.87
C TRP A 140 -0.08 3.95 -21.28
N VAL A 141 1.02 3.19 -21.29
CA VAL A 141 2.31 3.67 -21.83
C VAL A 141 2.25 3.93 -23.32
N GLY A 142 1.52 3.11 -24.09
CA GLY A 142 1.27 3.38 -25.51
C GLY A 142 0.56 4.71 -25.74
N ILE A 143 -0.36 5.10 -24.84
CA ILE A 143 -1.07 6.38 -24.93
C ILE A 143 -0.19 7.55 -24.46
N SER A 144 0.44 7.42 -23.29
CA SER A 144 1.19 8.50 -22.63
C SER A 144 2.55 8.77 -23.26
N GLY A 145 3.22 7.74 -23.81
CA GLY A 145 4.61 7.84 -24.27
C GLY A 145 5.64 7.82 -23.13
N ASP A 146 5.26 7.42 -21.91
CA ASP A 146 6.16 7.40 -20.76
C ASP A 146 7.11 6.18 -20.81
N GLU A 147 8.28 6.40 -21.40
CA GLU A 147 9.33 5.38 -21.58
C GLU A 147 9.94 4.92 -20.24
N ASP A 148 10.17 5.83 -19.27
CA ASP A 148 10.67 5.45 -17.94
C ASP A 148 9.66 4.55 -17.22
N PHE A 149 8.37 4.87 -17.32
CA PHE A 149 7.32 4.01 -16.78
C PHE A 149 7.26 2.66 -17.45
N LEU A 150 7.35 2.61 -18.78
CA LEU A 150 7.43 1.34 -19.50
C LEU A 150 8.61 0.50 -19.04
N LEU A 151 9.82 1.07 -18.94
CA LEU A 151 11.00 0.33 -18.49
C LEU A 151 10.83 -0.18 -17.04
N SER A 152 10.23 0.64 -16.16
CA SER A 152 9.94 0.21 -14.77
C SER A 152 8.89 -0.91 -14.68
N VAL A 153 7.96 -0.99 -15.63
CA VAL A 153 7.00 -2.09 -15.76
C VAL A 153 7.71 -3.35 -16.25
N LEU A 154 8.43 -3.26 -17.37
CA LEU A 154 9.16 -4.38 -17.97
C LEU A 154 10.25 -4.92 -17.05
N ALA A 155 10.79 -4.10 -16.15
CA ALA A 155 11.77 -4.56 -15.17
C ALA A 155 11.21 -5.65 -14.25
N GLY A 156 9.88 -5.82 -14.17
CA GLY A 156 9.20 -6.96 -13.54
C GLY A 156 9.54 -8.33 -14.16
N GLY A 157 10.28 -8.36 -15.26
CA GLY A 157 10.82 -9.58 -15.88
C GLY A 157 9.77 -10.38 -16.64
N GLU A 158 10.06 -11.67 -16.85
CA GLU A 158 9.22 -12.59 -17.64
C GLU A 158 7.78 -12.75 -17.12
N SER A 159 7.54 -12.41 -15.85
CA SER A 159 6.18 -12.43 -15.28
C SER A 159 5.30 -11.31 -15.82
N VAL A 160 5.87 -10.29 -16.47
CA VAL A 160 5.12 -9.21 -17.12
C VAL A 160 4.78 -9.63 -18.54
N ASP A 161 3.49 -9.68 -18.86
CA ASP A 161 3.03 -10.05 -20.19
C ASP A 161 3.06 -8.85 -21.12
N VAL A 162 4.14 -8.71 -21.89
CA VAL A 162 4.31 -7.63 -22.89
C VAL A 162 3.22 -7.62 -23.96
N ASN A 163 2.59 -8.79 -24.20
CA ASN A 163 1.56 -9.01 -25.21
C ASN A 163 0.15 -9.02 -24.61
N LEU A 164 0.01 -8.54 -23.37
CA LEU A 164 -1.28 -8.41 -22.72
C LEU A 164 -2.25 -7.62 -23.60
N LEU A 165 -3.46 -8.16 -23.74
CA LEU A 165 -4.53 -7.56 -24.54
C LEU A 165 -5.53 -6.83 -23.67
N ASP A 166 -6.03 -5.71 -24.19
CA ASP A 166 -7.13 -4.97 -23.62
C ASP A 166 -8.48 -5.65 -23.94
N GLY A 167 -9.60 -5.08 -23.46
CA GLY A 167 -10.93 -5.62 -23.70
C GLY A 167 -11.42 -5.56 -25.15
N LEU A 168 -10.68 -4.90 -26.05
CA LEU A 168 -10.89 -4.89 -27.50
C LEU A 168 -9.89 -5.80 -28.25
N GLY A 169 -9.02 -6.51 -27.53
CA GLY A 169 -7.98 -7.34 -28.11
C GLY A 169 -6.72 -6.57 -28.53
N ARG A 170 -6.55 -5.31 -28.10
CA ARG A 170 -5.41 -4.47 -28.50
C ARG A 170 -4.26 -4.62 -27.53
N SER A 171 -3.04 -4.75 -28.04
CA SER A 171 -1.81 -4.80 -27.23
C SER A 171 -1.27 -3.40 -26.93
N GLY A 172 -0.35 -3.28 -25.98
CA GLY A 172 0.38 -2.04 -25.72
C GLY A 172 1.09 -1.47 -26.96
N LEU A 173 1.57 -2.36 -27.85
CA LEU A 173 2.21 -1.98 -29.11
C LEU A 173 1.21 -1.32 -30.08
N SER A 174 -0.03 -1.81 -30.16
CA SER A 174 -1.09 -1.18 -30.96
C SER A 174 -1.38 0.25 -30.51
N PHE A 175 -1.44 0.50 -29.20
CA PHE A 175 -1.58 1.86 -28.67
C PHE A 175 -0.37 2.74 -28.98
N ALA A 176 0.85 2.23 -28.79
CA ALA A 176 2.06 2.98 -29.11
C ALA A 176 2.11 3.39 -30.59
N ALA A 177 1.68 2.49 -31.47
CA ALA A 177 1.59 2.72 -32.90
C ALA A 177 0.47 3.72 -33.28
N GLU A 178 -0.73 3.62 -32.68
CA GLU A 178 -1.84 4.57 -32.86
C GLU A 178 -1.42 6.00 -32.50
N TYR A 179 -0.75 6.17 -31.37
CA TYR A 179 -0.38 7.48 -30.81
C TYR A 179 1.02 7.98 -31.23
N GLY A 180 1.70 7.30 -32.15
CA GLY A 180 2.98 7.77 -32.70
C GLY A 180 4.14 7.74 -31.70
N ARG A 181 4.13 6.82 -30.73
CA ARG A 181 5.13 6.75 -29.65
C ARG A 181 6.33 5.90 -30.06
N MET A 182 7.22 6.45 -30.89
CA MET A 182 8.36 5.69 -31.44
C MET A 182 9.23 5.01 -30.37
N GLY A 183 9.67 5.73 -29.33
CA GLY A 183 10.52 5.12 -28.29
C GLY A 183 9.83 3.98 -27.53
N VAL A 184 8.53 4.11 -27.26
CA VAL A 184 7.70 3.03 -26.68
C VAL A 184 7.61 1.83 -27.62
N VAL A 185 7.42 2.05 -28.93
CA VAL A 185 7.42 0.98 -29.95
C VAL A 185 8.76 0.23 -29.91
N GLU A 186 9.88 0.93 -29.96
CA GLU A 186 11.21 0.31 -29.92
C GLU A 186 11.45 -0.50 -28.64
N ILE A 187 11.08 0.04 -27.47
CA ILE A 187 11.24 -0.65 -26.19
C ILE A 187 10.36 -1.90 -26.12
N LEU A 188 9.08 -1.80 -26.51
CA LEU A 188 8.16 -2.95 -26.54
C LEU A 188 8.67 -4.05 -27.49
N MET A 189 9.15 -3.68 -28.67
CA MET A 189 9.70 -4.64 -29.63
C MET A 189 10.98 -5.32 -29.10
N LYS A 190 11.90 -4.56 -28.48
CA LYS A 190 13.08 -5.13 -27.79
C LYS A 190 12.71 -6.05 -26.63
N ALA A 191 11.54 -5.84 -26.03
CA ALA A 191 10.98 -6.67 -24.97
C ALA A 191 10.18 -7.88 -25.50
N GLY A 192 10.11 -8.09 -26.82
CA GLY A 192 9.43 -9.24 -27.42
C GLY A 192 7.93 -9.03 -27.68
N ALA A 193 7.48 -7.78 -27.83
CA ALA A 193 6.11 -7.50 -28.26
C ALA A 193 5.84 -8.06 -29.66
N ASP A 194 4.75 -8.79 -29.80
CA ASP A 194 4.30 -9.39 -31.05
C ASP A 194 3.57 -8.34 -31.90
N ALA A 195 4.18 -7.98 -33.04
CA ALA A 195 3.67 -7.00 -33.99
C ALA A 195 2.53 -7.54 -34.87
N VAL A 196 2.29 -8.85 -34.91
CA VAL A 196 1.26 -9.48 -35.74
C VAL A 196 -0.02 -9.82 -34.97
N ILE A 197 -0.15 -9.37 -33.71
CA ILE A 197 -1.39 -9.44 -32.95
C ILE A 197 -2.49 -8.67 -33.71
N VAL A 198 -3.59 -9.36 -33.98
CA VAL A 198 -4.81 -8.81 -34.60
C VAL A 198 -5.88 -8.66 -33.53
N ASP A 199 -6.43 -7.46 -33.40
CA ASP A 199 -7.48 -7.15 -32.43
C ASP A 199 -8.89 -7.52 -32.92
N GLY A 200 -9.91 -7.18 -32.12
CA GLY A 200 -11.32 -7.41 -32.46
C GLY A 200 -11.85 -6.59 -33.64
N GLU A 201 -11.14 -5.55 -34.09
CA GLU A 201 -11.45 -4.78 -35.30
C GLU A 201 -10.74 -5.34 -36.54
N GLY A 202 -9.93 -6.39 -36.39
CA GLY A 202 -9.13 -6.97 -37.46
C GLY A 202 -7.88 -6.15 -37.79
N LYS A 203 -7.41 -5.31 -36.86
CA LYS A 203 -6.26 -4.41 -37.06
C LYS A 203 -5.03 -4.89 -36.31
N MET A 204 -3.86 -4.72 -36.93
CA MET A 204 -2.56 -4.85 -36.29
C MET A 204 -2.02 -3.48 -35.85
N ALA A 205 -0.94 -3.48 -35.06
CA ALA A 205 -0.26 -2.25 -34.68
C ALA A 205 0.17 -1.40 -35.89
N VAL A 206 0.63 -2.04 -36.98
CA VAL A 206 1.02 -1.34 -38.21
C VAL A 206 -0.15 -0.63 -38.90
N ASP A 207 -1.36 -1.18 -38.81
CA ASP A 207 -2.55 -0.58 -39.42
C ASP A 207 -2.91 0.72 -38.70
N TYR A 208 -2.84 0.72 -37.36
CA TYR A 208 -3.01 1.94 -36.58
C TYR A 208 -1.94 3.00 -36.87
N ALA A 209 -0.67 2.60 -37.03
CA ALA A 209 0.37 3.54 -37.46
C ALA A 209 0.10 4.12 -38.85
N ARG A 210 -0.38 3.31 -39.79
CA ARG A 210 -0.70 3.74 -41.17
C ARG A 210 -1.90 4.68 -41.22
N GLU A 211 -2.99 4.34 -40.52
CA GLU A 211 -4.20 5.16 -40.44
C GLU A 211 -3.93 6.55 -39.83
N ASN A 212 -2.99 6.62 -38.88
CA ASN A 212 -2.63 7.87 -38.20
C ASN A 212 -1.41 8.58 -38.83
N GLY A 213 -0.86 8.06 -39.93
CA GLY A 213 0.21 8.73 -40.68
C GLY A 213 1.61 8.63 -40.06
N HIS A 214 1.86 7.69 -39.15
CA HIS A 214 3.14 7.48 -38.48
C HIS A 214 4.09 6.64 -39.33
N GLY A 215 4.50 7.16 -40.48
CA GLY A 215 5.23 6.41 -41.51
C GLY A 215 6.56 5.81 -41.04
N GLU A 216 7.24 6.39 -40.06
CA GLU A 216 8.46 5.81 -39.50
C GLU A 216 8.16 4.53 -38.70
N ILE A 217 7.10 4.53 -37.89
CA ILE A 217 6.65 3.36 -37.13
C ILE A 217 6.18 2.26 -38.09
N VAL A 218 5.49 2.61 -39.18
CA VAL A 218 5.11 1.64 -40.22
C VAL A 218 6.34 0.91 -40.75
N ARG A 219 7.40 1.65 -41.11
CA ARG A 219 8.66 1.04 -41.59
C ARG A 219 9.29 0.10 -40.56
N VAL A 220 9.30 0.49 -39.28
CA VAL A 220 9.89 -0.34 -38.20
C VAL A 220 9.10 -1.62 -37.98
N LEU A 221 7.77 -1.54 -37.94
CA LEU A 221 6.89 -2.69 -37.73
C LEU A 221 6.92 -3.66 -38.93
N GLU A 222 6.89 -3.16 -40.16
CA GLU A 222 6.97 -3.98 -41.38
C GLU A 222 8.32 -4.69 -41.49
N ALA A 223 9.43 -4.00 -41.20
CA ALA A 223 10.76 -4.59 -41.26
C ALA A 223 10.98 -5.74 -40.26
N CYS A 224 10.33 -5.68 -39.09
CA CYS A 224 10.46 -6.72 -38.07
C CYS A 224 9.54 -7.92 -38.34
N GLY A 225 8.40 -7.73 -39.03
CA GLY A 225 7.56 -8.85 -39.47
C GLY A 225 8.27 -9.81 -40.42
N GLU A 226 9.26 -9.34 -41.18
CA GLU A 226 10.03 -10.14 -42.15
C GLU A 226 11.31 -10.77 -41.57
N ARG A 227 11.80 -10.27 -40.43
CA ARG A 227 13.08 -10.71 -39.83
C ARG A 227 12.90 -10.85 -38.32
N GLU A 228 12.64 -12.08 -37.90
CA GLU A 228 12.62 -12.53 -36.51
C GLU A 228 13.79 -11.87 -35.72
N ASN A 229 13.44 -10.91 -34.85
CA ASN A 229 14.25 -10.37 -33.76
C ASN A 229 15.72 -9.98 -34.06
N LEU A 230 15.96 -9.01 -34.96
CA LEU A 230 17.28 -8.36 -35.09
C LEU A 230 17.63 -7.41 -33.92
N LEU A 231 16.71 -7.17 -32.98
CA LEU A 231 16.95 -6.26 -31.87
C LEU A 231 17.70 -6.98 -30.75
N THR A 232 18.81 -6.40 -30.30
CA THR A 232 19.52 -6.85 -29.09
C THR A 232 18.54 -6.88 -27.92
N PRO A 233 18.47 -7.98 -27.14
CA PRO A 233 17.58 -8.09 -25.99
C PRO A 233 17.71 -6.88 -25.06
N LEU A 234 16.59 -6.42 -24.52
CA LEU A 234 16.56 -5.28 -23.61
C LEU A 234 17.25 -5.64 -22.28
N GLU A 235 18.43 -5.08 -22.03
CA GLU A 235 19.06 -5.15 -20.70
C GLU A 235 18.41 -4.12 -19.78
N LEU A 236 17.62 -4.60 -18.81
CA LEU A 236 16.97 -3.75 -17.81
C LEU A 236 17.76 -3.75 -16.50
N PRO A 237 17.90 -2.59 -15.83
CA PRO A 237 18.45 -2.57 -14.49
C PRO A 237 17.47 -3.21 -13.50
N ASP A 238 17.93 -3.44 -12.27
CA ASP A 238 17.08 -3.90 -11.16
C ASP A 238 15.84 -3.01 -11.04
N GLY A 239 14.67 -3.62 -11.22
CA GLY A 239 13.38 -2.94 -11.19
C GLY A 239 12.92 -2.50 -9.80
N PRO A 240 11.80 -1.76 -9.73
CA PRO A 240 11.22 -1.33 -8.46
C PRO A 240 10.81 -2.50 -7.57
N GLN A 241 10.55 -3.68 -8.12
CA GLN A 241 10.23 -4.90 -7.35
C GLN A 241 11.43 -5.55 -6.66
N VAL A 242 12.67 -5.19 -7.05
CA VAL A 242 13.90 -5.75 -6.48
C VAL A 242 14.31 -4.99 -5.22
N TRP A 243 14.33 -3.66 -5.31
CA TRP A 243 14.77 -2.79 -4.23
C TRP A 243 13.58 -2.21 -3.47
N MET A 244 13.60 -2.32 -2.15
CA MET A 244 12.56 -1.80 -1.28
C MET A 244 13.11 -0.86 -0.21
N TRP A 245 12.32 0.13 0.19
CA TRP A 245 12.56 0.92 1.39
C TRP A 245 11.68 0.39 2.52
N VAL A 246 12.30 0.12 3.67
CA VAL A 246 11.64 -0.35 4.89
C VAL A 246 12.14 0.46 6.07
N ASP A 247 11.26 1.18 6.75
CA ASP A 247 11.59 2.07 7.89
C ASP A 247 12.54 1.44 8.94
N GLN A 248 12.31 0.19 9.32
CA GLN A 248 13.02 -0.50 10.40
C GLN A 248 14.45 -0.92 10.04
N ILE A 249 14.76 -1.06 8.75
CA ILE A 249 16.11 -1.48 8.28
C ILE A 249 16.80 -0.35 7.52
N CYS A 250 16.08 0.45 6.75
CA CYS A 250 16.68 1.48 5.92
C CYS A 250 17.13 2.70 6.74
N ILE A 251 16.55 2.88 7.93
CA ILE A 251 16.92 3.89 8.92
C ILE A 251 17.65 3.22 10.08
N ASN A 252 18.80 3.77 10.46
CA ASN A 252 19.46 3.40 11.70
C ASN A 252 18.65 3.94 12.90
N GLN A 253 17.81 3.08 13.47
CA GLN A 253 16.91 3.44 14.57
C GLN A 253 17.63 3.84 15.87
N GLU A 254 18.92 3.50 16.00
CA GLU A 254 19.76 3.86 17.16
C GLU A 254 20.42 5.24 17.01
N ASP A 255 20.47 5.79 15.80
CA ASP A 255 20.98 7.13 15.50
C ASP A 255 19.82 8.12 15.41
N LEU A 256 19.63 8.93 16.45
CA LEU A 256 18.51 9.87 16.53
C LEU A 256 18.57 10.97 15.47
N GLU A 257 19.77 11.40 15.05
CA GLU A 257 19.94 12.43 14.03
C GLU A 257 19.60 11.89 12.64
N GLU A 258 20.09 10.67 12.34
CA GLU A 258 19.72 9.96 11.12
C GLU A 258 18.22 9.70 11.08
N ARG A 259 17.64 9.21 12.18
CA ARG A 259 16.21 8.93 12.29
C ARG A 259 15.39 10.20 12.07
N ALA A 260 15.71 11.31 12.72
CA ALA A 260 15.01 12.58 12.53
C ALA A 260 15.07 13.03 11.06
N THR A 261 16.26 12.96 10.45
CA THR A 261 16.49 13.36 9.04
C THR A 261 15.72 12.47 8.06
N GLN A 262 15.73 11.15 8.26
CA GLN A 262 15.02 10.21 7.39
C GLN A 262 13.50 10.31 7.55
N VAL A 263 13.00 10.45 8.79
CA VAL A 263 11.57 10.63 9.08
C VAL A 263 11.05 11.92 8.44
N ALA A 264 11.85 13.00 8.48
CA ALA A 264 11.51 14.27 7.86
C ALA A 264 11.29 14.21 6.34
N MET A 265 11.88 13.23 5.66
CA MET A 265 11.74 13.04 4.20
C MET A 265 10.94 11.79 3.82
N MET A 266 10.27 11.14 4.78
CA MET A 266 9.42 9.98 4.48
C MET A 266 8.32 10.32 3.48
N ASP A 267 7.84 11.56 3.47
CA ASP A 267 6.91 12.07 2.47
C ASP A 267 7.44 11.91 1.04
N GLN A 268 8.69 12.33 0.82
CA GLN A 268 9.37 12.23 -0.46
C GLN A 268 9.70 10.78 -0.82
N ILE A 269 10.01 9.94 0.17
CA ILE A 269 10.25 8.51 -0.03
C ILE A 269 8.99 7.84 -0.57
N TYR A 270 7.84 7.99 0.10
CA TYR A 270 6.58 7.40 -0.37
C TYR A 270 6.08 8.01 -1.69
N GLN A 271 6.33 9.31 -1.92
CA GLN A 271 5.97 9.97 -3.17
C GLN A 271 6.82 9.51 -4.37
N LYS A 272 8.12 9.25 -4.15
CA LYS A 272 9.06 8.83 -5.22
C LYS A 272 9.12 7.31 -5.41
N ALA A 273 8.65 6.53 -4.45
CA ALA A 273 8.49 5.09 -4.60
C ALA A 273 7.58 4.77 -5.80
N ARG A 274 7.95 3.79 -6.62
CA ARG A 274 7.17 3.44 -7.81
C ARG A 274 5.80 2.85 -7.44
N TYR A 275 5.78 2.14 -6.33
CA TYR A 275 4.58 1.71 -5.64
C TYR A 275 4.88 1.55 -4.15
N THR A 276 3.81 1.48 -3.36
CA THR A 276 3.88 1.10 -1.95
C THR A 276 3.20 -0.24 -1.75
N LEU A 277 3.90 -1.18 -1.14
CA LEU A 277 3.36 -2.47 -0.79
C LEU A 277 2.80 -2.39 0.63
N VAL A 278 1.50 -2.54 0.77
CA VAL A 278 0.79 -2.57 2.04
C VAL A 278 0.62 -4.01 2.49
N TRP A 279 1.21 -4.37 3.62
CA TRP A 279 1.10 -5.69 4.23
C TRP A 279 0.29 -5.61 5.53
N LEU A 280 -0.94 -6.16 5.49
CA LEU A 280 -1.93 -6.08 6.56
C LEU A 280 -1.69 -7.06 7.72
N GLY A 281 -0.60 -7.83 7.71
CA GLY A 281 -0.38 -8.93 8.65
C GLY A 281 -0.39 -10.30 7.98
N ALA A 282 -0.02 -11.34 8.74
CA ALA A 282 -0.11 -12.72 8.27
C ALA A 282 -1.56 -13.11 7.93
N GLU A 283 -1.71 -14.09 7.05
CA GLU A 283 -3.02 -14.70 6.80
C GLU A 283 -3.55 -15.41 8.06
N ASP A 284 -4.86 -15.38 8.22
CA ASP A 284 -5.61 -16.01 9.32
C ASP A 284 -6.83 -16.75 8.75
N GLN A 285 -7.64 -17.33 9.63
CA GLN A 285 -8.86 -18.07 9.25
C GLN A 285 -9.91 -17.25 8.48
N TYR A 286 -9.76 -15.92 8.41
CA TYR A 286 -10.69 -15.03 7.73
C TYR A 286 -10.18 -14.57 6.36
N THR A 287 -8.88 -14.68 6.09
CA THR A 287 -8.24 -14.00 4.97
C THR A 287 -8.80 -14.41 3.60
N GLU A 288 -8.95 -15.70 3.34
CA GLU A 288 -9.42 -16.20 2.04
C GLU A 288 -10.89 -15.82 1.77
N ALA A 289 -11.76 -15.98 2.78
CA ALA A 289 -13.16 -15.59 2.71
C ALA A 289 -13.33 -14.08 2.50
N ALA A 290 -12.48 -13.26 3.15
CA ALA A 290 -12.49 -11.81 2.96
C ALA A 290 -12.06 -11.41 1.53
N VAL A 291 -11.00 -12.02 0.99
CA VAL A 291 -10.55 -11.78 -0.40
C VAL A 291 -11.67 -12.12 -1.39
N LYS A 292 -12.36 -13.24 -1.18
CA LYS A 292 -13.52 -13.64 -1.98
C LYS A 292 -14.69 -12.66 -1.86
N ALA A 293 -14.99 -12.18 -0.65
CA ALA A 293 -16.02 -11.18 -0.42
C ALA A 293 -15.71 -9.86 -1.16
N VAL A 294 -14.46 -9.39 -1.07
CA VAL A 294 -13.98 -8.20 -1.78
C VAL A 294 -14.13 -8.37 -3.29
N SER A 295 -13.74 -9.52 -3.83
CA SER A 295 -13.90 -9.80 -5.26
C SER A 295 -15.38 -9.78 -5.67
N LYS A 296 -16.26 -10.47 -4.93
CA LYS A 296 -17.69 -10.55 -5.22
C LYS A 296 -18.38 -9.18 -5.22
N ILE A 297 -18.13 -8.36 -4.19
CA ILE A 297 -18.71 -7.02 -4.07
C ILE A 297 -18.07 -6.08 -5.11
N GLY A 298 -16.75 -6.13 -5.27
CA GLY A 298 -16.00 -5.25 -6.14
C GLY A 298 -16.27 -5.46 -7.64
N SER A 299 -16.53 -6.70 -8.05
CA SER A 299 -16.85 -7.07 -9.43
C SER A 299 -18.35 -7.09 -9.74
N ALA A 300 -19.22 -6.74 -8.79
CA ALA A 300 -20.65 -6.71 -9.04
C ALA A 300 -21.00 -5.66 -10.11
N PRO A 301 -21.96 -5.97 -11.02
CA PRO A 301 -22.41 -5.02 -12.04
C PRO A 301 -23.19 -3.85 -11.43
N VAL A 302 -23.88 -4.08 -10.31
CA VAL A 302 -24.59 -3.06 -9.54
C VAL A 302 -23.72 -2.59 -8.40
N ASP A 303 -23.71 -1.28 -8.14
CA ASP A 303 -22.97 -0.70 -7.03
C ASP A 303 -23.65 -1.09 -5.71
N PHE A 304 -22.90 -1.74 -4.80
CA PHE A 304 -23.47 -2.34 -3.59
C PHE A 304 -24.22 -1.33 -2.71
N GLN A 305 -23.80 -0.07 -2.70
CA GLN A 305 -24.47 1.03 -1.99
C GLN A 305 -25.89 1.35 -2.48
N ASP A 306 -26.19 1.02 -3.73
CA ASP A 306 -27.50 1.22 -4.38
C ASP A 306 -28.44 0.02 -4.19
N SER A 307 -27.92 -1.12 -3.71
CA SER A 307 -28.70 -2.32 -3.47
C SER A 307 -29.61 -2.21 -2.25
N LYS A 308 -30.54 -3.15 -2.09
CA LYS A 308 -31.36 -3.34 -0.87
C LYS A 308 -30.69 -4.17 0.21
N ILE A 309 -29.52 -4.75 -0.07
CA ILE A 309 -28.82 -5.66 0.84
C ILE A 309 -28.37 -4.90 2.09
N MET A 310 -28.55 -5.54 3.25
CA MET A 310 -28.02 -5.05 4.52
C MET A 310 -26.64 -5.69 4.76
N PRO A 311 -25.56 -4.91 4.93
CA PRO A 311 -24.23 -5.48 5.21
C PRO A 311 -24.21 -6.17 6.57
N TYR A 312 -23.38 -7.20 6.70
CA TYR A 312 -23.18 -7.93 7.97
C TYR A 312 -24.43 -8.60 8.54
N THR A 313 -25.50 -8.73 7.74
CA THR A 313 -26.70 -9.50 8.12
C THR A 313 -26.79 -10.77 7.28
N ASN A 314 -27.48 -11.78 7.82
CA ASN A 314 -27.67 -13.07 7.16
C ASN A 314 -28.88 -13.04 6.21
N GLU A 315 -28.80 -12.22 5.16
CA GLU A 315 -29.83 -12.13 4.12
C GLU A 315 -29.85 -13.37 3.22
N GLY A 316 -31.02 -13.73 2.70
CA GLY A 316 -31.19 -14.87 1.80
C GLY A 316 -30.56 -14.65 0.41
N LYS A 317 -30.16 -15.75 -0.24
CA LYS A 317 -29.59 -15.74 -1.61
C LYS A 317 -30.48 -15.03 -2.63
N ASP A 318 -31.80 -15.19 -2.50
CA ASP A 318 -32.79 -14.61 -3.40
C ASP A 318 -32.71 -13.08 -3.48
N LEU A 319 -32.38 -12.41 -2.36
CA LEU A 319 -32.20 -10.95 -2.33
C LEU A 319 -30.95 -10.55 -3.12
N TYR A 320 -29.84 -11.25 -2.93
CA TYR A 320 -28.60 -10.99 -3.65
C TYR A 320 -28.77 -11.15 -5.17
N GLU A 321 -29.43 -12.24 -5.59
CA GLU A 321 -29.73 -12.49 -7.00
C GLU A 321 -30.62 -11.40 -7.60
N LYS A 322 -31.68 -11.00 -6.88
CA LYS A 322 -32.59 -9.91 -7.30
C LYS A 322 -31.88 -8.57 -7.47
N GLU A 323 -30.89 -8.28 -6.63
CA GLU A 323 -30.12 -7.04 -6.66
C GLU A 323 -28.91 -7.11 -7.62
N GLY A 324 -28.68 -8.26 -8.28
CA GLY A 324 -27.58 -8.44 -9.22
C GLY A 324 -26.20 -8.45 -8.58
N ILE A 325 -26.11 -8.85 -7.30
CA ILE A 325 -24.87 -8.90 -6.54
C ILE A 325 -24.58 -10.36 -6.18
N PRO A 326 -23.34 -10.88 -6.36
CA PRO A 326 -23.02 -12.24 -5.95
C PRO A 326 -23.26 -12.45 -4.45
N PHE A 327 -23.87 -13.57 -4.08
CA PHE A 327 -24.20 -13.88 -2.68
C PHE A 327 -22.99 -13.80 -1.76
N ILE A 328 -23.12 -13.03 -0.67
CA ILE A 328 -22.14 -12.94 0.42
C ILE A 328 -22.72 -13.65 1.64
N SER A 329 -22.05 -14.71 2.08
CA SER A 329 -22.44 -15.46 3.28
C SER A 329 -22.13 -14.70 4.58
N ALA A 330 -22.74 -15.12 5.68
CA ALA A 330 -22.43 -14.58 7.01
C ALA A 330 -20.93 -14.71 7.35
N GLU A 331 -20.31 -15.85 7.00
CA GLU A 331 -18.88 -16.08 7.19
C GLU A 331 -18.02 -15.09 6.39
N GLU A 332 -18.38 -14.83 5.13
CA GLU A 332 -17.69 -13.84 4.30
C GLU A 332 -17.84 -12.41 4.85
N TRP A 333 -18.98 -12.06 5.44
CA TRP A 333 -19.17 -10.79 6.14
C TRP A 333 -18.32 -10.68 7.40
N THR A 334 -18.30 -11.72 8.24
CA THR A 334 -17.43 -11.78 9.43
C THR A 334 -15.95 -11.69 9.05
N ALA A 335 -15.57 -12.36 7.96
CA ALA A 335 -14.21 -12.31 7.45
C ALA A 335 -13.81 -10.92 6.97
N LEU A 336 -14.70 -10.22 6.25
CA LEU A 336 -14.49 -8.86 5.83
C LEU A 336 -14.36 -7.90 7.04
N ALA A 337 -15.18 -8.09 8.07
CA ALA A 337 -15.07 -7.36 9.33
C ALA A 337 -13.70 -7.55 10.00
N ALA A 338 -13.19 -8.79 10.04
CA ALA A 338 -11.88 -9.10 10.61
C ALA A 338 -10.74 -8.33 9.92
N ILE A 339 -10.79 -8.22 8.58
CA ILE A 339 -9.79 -7.46 7.80
C ILE A 339 -9.89 -5.96 8.06
N PHE A 340 -11.09 -5.37 8.01
CA PHE A 340 -11.27 -3.93 8.26
C PHE A 340 -10.87 -3.50 9.67
N LEU A 341 -10.98 -4.41 10.64
CA LEU A 341 -10.61 -4.15 12.03
C LEU A 341 -9.13 -4.42 12.36
N ARG A 342 -8.33 -4.88 11.39
CA ARG A 342 -6.89 -5.06 11.60
C ARG A 342 -6.19 -3.76 11.99
N ASN A 343 -5.17 -3.89 12.83
CA ASN A 343 -4.51 -2.75 13.47
C ASN A 343 -3.79 -1.82 12.48
N TYR A 344 -3.50 -2.29 11.26
CA TYR A 344 -2.96 -1.47 10.17
C TYR A 344 -3.74 -0.16 10.00
N PHE A 345 -5.07 -0.23 9.88
CA PHE A 345 -5.93 0.94 9.62
C PHE A 345 -6.01 1.92 10.79
N ARG A 346 -5.48 1.55 11.96
CA ARG A 346 -5.46 2.38 13.16
C ARG A 346 -4.11 3.02 13.40
N ARG A 347 -3.12 2.88 12.51
CA ARG A 347 -1.76 3.43 12.70
C ARG A 347 -1.62 4.76 12.00
N LEU A 348 -1.12 5.77 12.70
CA LEU A 348 -1.03 7.13 12.14
C LEU A 348 -0.16 7.20 10.88
N TRP A 349 0.98 6.53 10.89
CA TRP A 349 1.93 6.55 9.77
C TRP A 349 1.29 6.11 8.44
N VAL A 350 0.29 5.22 8.47
CA VAL A 350 -0.37 4.73 7.25
C VAL A 350 -1.09 5.86 6.50
N VAL A 351 -1.40 6.97 7.14
CA VAL A 351 -2.01 8.12 6.47
C VAL A 351 -1.07 8.67 5.39
N GLN A 352 0.19 8.97 5.73
CA GLN A 352 1.19 9.42 4.74
C GLN A 352 1.40 8.33 3.67
N GLU A 353 1.53 7.08 4.10
CA GLU A 353 1.83 5.94 3.23
C GLU A 353 0.72 5.71 2.19
N ASN A 354 -0.54 5.95 2.55
CA ASN A 354 -1.68 5.78 1.63
C ASN A 354 -1.98 7.02 0.80
N VAL A 355 -1.75 8.21 1.33
CA VAL A 355 -2.05 9.48 0.66
C VAL A 355 -1.00 9.82 -0.39
N LEU A 356 0.28 9.59 -0.10
CA LEU A 356 1.39 10.04 -0.95
C LEU A 356 1.78 9.03 -2.04
N SER A 357 1.36 7.78 -1.90
CA SER A 357 1.72 6.71 -2.82
C SER A 357 0.84 6.69 -4.07
N GLY A 358 1.46 6.88 -5.24
CA GLY A 358 0.77 6.84 -6.53
C GLY A 358 0.11 5.48 -6.81
N THR A 359 0.84 4.39 -6.60
CA THR A 359 0.34 3.01 -6.75
C THR A 359 0.48 2.28 -5.42
N ILE A 360 -0.57 1.54 -5.01
CA ILE A 360 -0.57 0.76 -3.77
C ILE A 360 -0.99 -0.68 -4.08
N LEU A 361 -0.22 -1.64 -3.57
CA LEU A 361 -0.51 -3.08 -3.64
C LEU A 361 -0.83 -3.60 -2.25
N GLY A 362 -2.02 -4.14 -2.04
CA GLY A 362 -2.43 -4.67 -0.73
C GLY A 362 -2.21 -6.18 -0.63
N TYR A 363 -1.65 -6.64 0.48
CA TYR A 363 -1.44 -8.04 0.79
C TYR A 363 -1.83 -8.37 2.23
N CYS A 364 -2.39 -9.56 2.42
CA CYS A 364 -2.62 -10.20 3.71
C CYS A 364 -1.99 -11.60 3.67
N GLY A 365 -0.86 -11.76 4.34
CA GLY A 365 0.03 -12.90 4.09
C GLY A 365 0.42 -12.95 2.60
N LYS A 366 0.15 -14.08 1.95
CA LYS A 366 0.40 -14.28 0.50
C LYS A 366 -0.77 -13.85 -0.39
N HIS A 367 -1.93 -13.57 0.20
CA HIS A 367 -3.13 -13.23 -0.55
C HIS A 367 -3.14 -11.76 -0.94
N GLU A 368 -3.34 -11.50 -2.22
CA GLU A 368 -3.50 -10.15 -2.71
C GLU A 368 -4.91 -9.63 -2.39
N LEU A 369 -4.97 -8.41 -1.87
CA LEU A 369 -6.16 -7.58 -1.78
C LEU A 369 -5.93 -6.37 -2.71
N PRO A 370 -6.39 -6.42 -3.98
CA PRO A 370 -6.21 -5.32 -4.92
C PRO A 370 -6.67 -4.00 -4.29
N TRP A 371 -5.72 -3.11 -3.97
CA TRP A 371 -5.97 -2.04 -2.98
C TRP A 371 -7.12 -1.12 -3.39
N ARG A 372 -7.16 -0.73 -4.67
CA ARG A 372 -8.25 0.07 -5.25
C ARG A 372 -9.62 -0.60 -5.10
N MET A 373 -9.70 -1.92 -5.31
CA MET A 373 -10.95 -2.66 -5.15
C MET A 373 -11.33 -2.79 -3.67
N PHE A 374 -10.39 -3.13 -2.81
CA PHE A 374 -10.59 -3.22 -1.37
C PHE A 374 -11.11 -1.90 -0.76
N CYS A 375 -10.44 -0.79 -1.09
CA CYS A 375 -10.87 0.55 -0.72
C CYS A 375 -12.26 0.91 -1.25
N ARG A 376 -12.56 0.53 -2.51
CA ARG A 376 -13.89 0.75 -3.07
C ARG A 376 -14.97 -0.04 -2.34
N VAL A 377 -14.69 -1.30 -1.98
CA VAL A 377 -15.59 -2.15 -1.19
C VAL A 377 -15.86 -1.51 0.17
N ALA A 378 -14.82 -1.00 0.85
CA ALA A 378 -14.97 -0.27 2.10
C ALA A 378 -15.96 0.90 1.97
N GLN A 379 -15.79 1.73 0.92
CA GLN A 379 -16.67 2.88 0.66
C GLN A 379 -18.12 2.47 0.40
N VAL A 380 -18.38 1.52 -0.49
CA VAL A 380 -19.76 1.16 -0.86
C VAL A 380 -20.50 0.49 0.28
N VAL A 381 -19.81 -0.29 1.11
CA VAL A 381 -20.41 -0.89 2.31
C VAL A 381 -20.68 0.17 3.38
N TYR A 382 -19.74 1.10 3.60
CA TYR A 382 -19.92 2.21 4.52
C TYR A 382 -21.08 3.12 4.12
N PHE A 383 -21.14 3.58 2.86
CA PHE A 383 -22.22 4.42 2.37
C PHE A 383 -23.56 3.69 2.33
N ARG A 384 -23.58 2.36 2.14
CA ARG A 384 -24.80 1.57 2.28
C ARG A 384 -25.37 1.67 3.69
N GLN A 385 -24.53 1.53 4.73
CA GLN A 385 -24.95 1.68 6.13
C GLN A 385 -25.47 3.10 6.42
N LEU A 386 -24.83 4.14 5.87
CA LEU A 386 -25.31 5.52 6.01
C LEU A 386 -26.67 5.74 5.36
N ARG A 387 -26.92 5.18 4.16
CA ARG A 387 -28.22 5.26 3.48
C ARG A 387 -29.34 4.51 4.21
N LEU A 388 -28.98 3.44 4.94
CA LEU A 388 -29.89 2.73 5.83
C LEU A 388 -30.20 3.53 7.11
N ALA A 389 -29.49 4.63 7.36
CA ALA A 389 -29.49 5.38 8.63
C ALA A 389 -29.25 4.48 9.85
N ARG A 390 -28.50 3.39 9.64
CA ARG A 390 -28.22 2.37 10.65
C ARG A 390 -26.89 1.71 10.37
N ILE A 391 -26.02 1.69 11.39
CA ILE A 391 -24.80 0.89 11.36
C ILE A 391 -25.19 -0.57 11.57
N THR A 392 -24.90 -1.42 10.58
CA THR A 392 -25.25 -2.85 10.63
C THR A 392 -24.10 -3.72 11.12
N SER A 393 -22.87 -3.17 11.14
CA SER A 393 -21.67 -3.78 11.72
C SER A 393 -21.59 -3.74 13.25
N VAL A 394 -22.67 -3.37 13.96
CA VAL A 394 -22.71 -3.19 15.43
C VAL A 394 -22.23 -4.39 16.24
N GLU A 395 -22.37 -5.60 15.72
CA GLU A 395 -21.86 -6.83 16.36
C GLU A 395 -20.34 -6.82 16.55
N TYR A 396 -19.62 -6.12 15.66
CA TYR A 396 -18.16 -6.07 15.65
C TYR A 396 -17.61 -4.78 16.27
N ILE A 397 -18.44 -3.94 16.87
CA ILE A 397 -18.01 -2.70 17.54
C ILE A 397 -17.89 -2.97 19.04
N ASN A 398 -16.75 -2.60 19.64
CA ASN A 398 -16.56 -2.73 21.08
C ASN A 398 -17.57 -1.86 21.83
N ARG A 399 -18.05 -2.30 23.00
CA ARG A 399 -19.14 -1.63 23.72
C ARG A 399 -18.82 -0.20 24.16
N GLN A 400 -17.53 0.11 24.32
CA GLN A 400 -17.05 1.42 24.74
C GLN A 400 -16.72 2.36 23.57
N ASP A 401 -16.66 1.82 22.35
CA ASP A 401 -16.31 2.60 21.17
C ASP A 401 -17.56 3.31 20.61
N ALA A 402 -17.33 4.43 19.92
CA ALA A 402 -18.40 5.12 19.21
C ALA A 402 -18.98 4.23 18.10
N VAL A 403 -20.30 4.26 17.92
CA VAL A 403 -20.99 3.46 16.89
C VAL A 403 -20.79 4.10 15.52
N VAL A 404 -19.74 3.68 14.83
CA VAL A 404 -19.43 4.03 13.45
C VAL A 404 -19.20 2.76 12.64
N GLY A 405 -19.43 2.80 11.32
CA GLY A 405 -19.12 1.65 10.46
C GLY A 405 -17.66 1.22 10.62
N ILE A 406 -17.41 -0.08 10.76
CA ILE A 406 -16.06 -0.63 11.00
C ILE A 406 -15.07 -0.35 9.86
N GLU A 407 -15.57 -0.02 8.68
CA GLU A 407 -14.83 0.37 7.49
C GLU A 407 -14.36 1.82 7.52
N SER A 408 -14.87 2.62 8.46
CA SER A 408 -14.66 4.07 8.55
C SER A 408 -13.19 4.46 8.40
N GLN A 409 -12.28 3.75 9.06
CA GLN A 409 -10.84 4.05 8.98
C GLN A 409 -10.28 3.82 7.57
N ALA A 410 -10.66 2.72 6.91
CA ALA A 410 -10.27 2.48 5.53
C ALA A 410 -10.89 3.51 4.58
N VAL A 411 -12.14 3.93 4.82
CA VAL A 411 -12.80 5.00 4.06
C VAL A 411 -12.09 6.34 4.25
N SER A 412 -11.68 6.69 5.47
CA SER A 412 -10.94 7.93 5.76
C SER A 412 -9.62 7.99 5.00
N LEU A 413 -8.88 6.88 4.89
CA LEU A 413 -7.66 6.83 4.06
C LEU A 413 -7.94 7.15 2.59
N VAL A 414 -9.06 6.64 2.04
CA VAL A 414 -9.47 6.94 0.66
C VAL A 414 -9.88 8.41 0.51
N GLN A 415 -10.63 8.94 1.48
CA GLN A 415 -11.07 10.33 1.46
C GLN A 415 -9.89 11.29 1.55
N TRP A 416 -8.90 11.05 2.42
CA TRP A 416 -7.70 11.88 2.48
C TRP A 416 -6.91 11.84 1.18
N ARG A 417 -6.78 10.65 0.56
CA ARG A 417 -6.15 10.54 -0.76
C ARG A 417 -6.90 11.31 -1.83
N GLU A 418 -8.23 11.22 -1.86
CA GLU A 418 -9.05 11.95 -2.82
C GLU A 418 -8.97 13.47 -2.62
N ARG A 419 -9.02 13.94 -1.36
CA ARG A 419 -8.80 15.36 -1.01
C ARG A 419 -7.44 15.83 -1.49
N PHE A 420 -6.42 15.00 -1.37
CA PHE A 420 -5.09 15.31 -1.85
C PHE A 420 -5.00 15.37 -3.38
N GLU A 421 -5.56 14.39 -4.09
CA GLU A 421 -5.51 14.32 -5.55
C GLU A 421 -6.40 15.36 -6.25
N LYS A 422 -7.53 15.75 -5.63
CA LYS A 422 -8.55 16.60 -6.27
C LYS A 422 -8.72 17.98 -5.63
N GLY A 423 -8.14 18.23 -4.46
CA GLY A 423 -8.32 19.49 -3.70
C GLY A 423 -9.80 19.81 -3.50
N ASP A 424 -10.20 21.03 -3.87
CA ASP A 424 -11.58 21.52 -3.76
C ASP A 424 -12.61 20.76 -4.59
N LYS A 425 -12.15 19.91 -5.54
CA LYS A 425 -13.02 19.06 -6.36
C LYS A 425 -13.26 17.67 -5.76
N ALA A 426 -12.75 17.41 -4.56
CA ALA A 426 -13.01 16.18 -3.83
C ALA A 426 -14.50 16.07 -3.44
N ALA A 427 -14.99 14.85 -3.23
CA ALA A 427 -16.37 14.63 -2.78
C ALA A 427 -16.64 15.27 -1.40
N GLU A 428 -15.64 15.30 -0.53
CA GLU A 428 -15.66 15.99 0.76
C GLU A 428 -14.44 16.92 0.86
N PRO A 429 -14.50 18.13 0.30
CA PRO A 429 -13.42 19.10 0.42
C PRO A 429 -13.18 19.46 1.89
N LYS A 430 -11.92 19.50 2.30
CA LYS A 430 -11.53 19.96 3.63
C LYS A 430 -10.15 20.59 3.51
N GLU A 431 -9.98 21.76 4.13
CA GLU A 431 -8.68 22.42 4.19
C GLU A 431 -7.64 21.49 4.84
N LEU A 432 -6.49 21.37 4.20
CA LEU A 432 -5.34 20.65 4.75
C LEU A 432 -4.62 21.54 5.77
N SER A 433 -5.20 21.68 6.96
CA SER A 433 -4.60 22.39 8.08
C SER A 433 -4.06 21.43 9.13
N PHE A 434 -3.13 21.91 9.95
CA PHE A 434 -2.58 21.11 11.04
C PHE A 434 -3.67 20.67 12.03
N GLU A 435 -4.58 21.59 12.37
CA GLU A 435 -5.75 21.29 13.20
C GLU A 435 -6.60 20.18 12.59
N SER A 436 -6.96 20.33 11.32
CA SER A 436 -7.80 19.39 10.59
C SER A 436 -7.22 17.97 10.61
N LEU A 437 -5.91 17.83 10.36
CA LEU A 437 -5.19 16.56 10.39
C LEU A 437 -5.16 15.93 11.78
N VAL A 438 -4.92 16.73 12.84
CA VAL A 438 -4.89 16.21 14.22
C VAL A 438 -6.26 15.70 14.65
N PHE A 439 -7.35 16.41 14.33
CA PHE A 439 -8.70 15.94 14.63
C PHE A 439 -9.07 14.69 13.82
N ASP A 440 -8.76 14.69 12.52
CA ASP A 440 -9.05 13.59 11.60
C ASP A 440 -8.33 12.29 12.00
N THR A 441 -7.14 12.42 12.60
CA THR A 441 -6.31 11.30 13.00
C THR A 441 -6.30 11.03 14.51
N TRP A 442 -7.18 11.69 15.27
CA TRP A 442 -7.21 11.64 16.74
C TRP A 442 -7.20 10.21 17.32
N THR A 443 -7.97 9.31 16.69
CA THR A 443 -8.12 7.92 17.12
C THR A 443 -7.00 6.98 16.65
N PHE A 444 -6.11 7.47 15.79
CA PHE A 444 -4.98 6.71 15.29
C PHE A 444 -3.93 6.54 16.39
N ARG A 445 -3.21 5.44 16.29
CA ARG A 445 -2.22 4.94 17.24
C ARG A 445 -0.83 5.20 16.68
N ALA A 446 0.08 5.49 17.57
CA ALA A 446 1.51 5.57 17.30
C ALA A 446 2.25 4.90 18.46
N THR A 447 3.34 4.20 18.15
CA THR A 447 4.16 3.53 19.17
C THR A 447 4.93 4.57 20.00
N ASP A 448 5.55 5.54 19.32
CA ASP A 448 6.06 6.74 19.95
C ASP A 448 4.91 7.77 20.01
N PRO A 449 4.54 8.28 21.19
CA PRO A 449 3.45 9.26 21.30
C PRO A 449 3.72 10.51 20.44
N ARG A 450 4.97 10.96 20.31
CA ARG A 450 5.35 12.14 19.52
C ARG A 450 5.01 11.98 18.04
N ASP A 451 5.02 10.74 17.54
CA ASP A 451 4.66 10.47 16.16
C ASP A 451 3.21 10.82 15.84
N LYS A 452 2.30 10.94 16.83
CA LYS A 452 0.96 11.54 16.63
C LYS A 452 0.99 12.92 15.98
N ILE A 453 2.09 13.62 16.16
CA ILE A 453 2.36 14.93 15.56
C ILE A 453 3.34 14.78 14.40
N PHE A 454 4.49 14.15 14.61
CA PHE A 454 5.53 14.05 13.58
C PHE A 454 5.08 13.27 12.34
N GLY A 455 4.23 12.26 12.51
CA GLY A 455 3.63 11.52 11.41
C GLY A 455 2.56 12.30 10.63
N LEU A 456 2.30 13.56 10.95
CA LEU A 456 1.50 14.48 10.12
C LEU A 456 2.37 15.47 9.33
N TYR A 457 3.64 15.66 9.73
CA TYR A 457 4.52 16.68 9.15
C TYR A 457 4.80 16.45 7.66
N GLY A 458 4.86 15.19 7.21
CA GLY A 458 5.00 14.89 5.79
C GLY A 458 3.86 15.42 4.94
N LEU A 459 2.61 15.36 5.43
CA LEU A 459 1.47 15.95 4.73
C LEU A 459 1.52 17.48 4.74
N LEU A 460 1.92 18.07 5.86
CA LEU A 460 2.03 19.52 6.01
C LEU A 460 3.17 20.12 5.16
N ASN A 461 4.28 19.39 5.00
CA ASN A 461 5.42 19.78 4.18
C ASN A 461 5.09 19.81 2.68
N ILE A 462 3.99 19.22 2.23
CA ILE A 462 3.58 19.33 0.83
C ILE A 462 3.12 20.76 0.51
N VAL A 463 2.44 21.39 1.46
CA VAL A 463 1.98 22.79 1.37
C VAL A 463 3.11 23.73 1.77
N ASP A 464 3.76 23.47 2.91
CA ASP A 464 4.82 24.29 3.48
C ASP A 464 6.18 23.56 3.47
N LYS A 465 6.80 23.41 2.30
CA LYS A 465 8.02 22.61 2.12
C LYS A 465 9.13 22.93 3.13
N GLY A 466 9.53 21.91 3.87
CA GLY A 466 10.66 21.94 4.81
C GLY A 466 10.41 22.67 6.12
N LYS A 467 9.19 23.18 6.35
CA LYS A 467 8.83 23.91 7.57
C LYS A 467 8.69 23.00 8.79
N TRP A 468 8.26 21.75 8.58
CA TRP A 468 7.89 20.84 9.65
C TRP A 468 8.95 19.75 9.78
N GLN A 469 9.70 19.77 10.88
CA GLN A 469 10.82 18.88 11.13
C GLN A 469 10.62 18.14 12.46
N PRO A 470 10.65 16.80 12.48
CA PRO A 470 10.64 16.02 13.71
C PRO A 470 11.88 16.30 14.55
N ASP A 471 11.69 16.47 15.85
CA ASP A 471 12.78 16.60 16.83
C ASP A 471 12.55 15.60 17.96
N TYR A 472 13.26 14.47 17.89
CA TYR A 472 13.15 13.39 18.86
C TYR A 472 13.93 13.65 20.16
N HIS A 473 14.64 14.78 20.30
CA HIS A 473 15.22 15.21 21.58
C HIS A 473 14.19 15.86 22.49
N LYS A 474 13.07 16.35 21.93
CA LYS A 474 11.95 16.91 22.70
C LYS A 474 11.18 15.80 23.43
N SER A 475 10.72 16.14 24.62
CA SER A 475 9.75 15.35 25.39
C SER A 475 8.38 15.31 24.70
N VAL A 476 7.54 14.36 25.10
CA VAL A 476 6.17 14.24 24.57
C VAL A 476 5.37 15.51 24.87
N GLU A 477 5.52 16.03 26.08
CA GLU A 477 4.86 17.22 26.59
C GLU A 477 5.23 18.47 25.78
N GLU A 478 6.52 18.65 25.47
CA GLU A 478 6.99 19.77 24.65
C GLU A 478 6.42 19.71 23.23
N VAL A 479 6.46 18.53 22.58
CA VAL A 479 5.94 18.34 21.22
C VAL A 479 4.45 18.67 21.16
N TYR A 480 3.67 18.16 22.12
CA TYR A 480 2.24 18.39 22.16
C TYR A 480 1.88 19.85 22.51
N ALA A 481 2.63 20.48 23.42
CA ALA A 481 2.43 21.88 23.76
C ALA A 481 2.74 22.81 22.58
N GLU A 482 3.84 22.55 21.86
CA GLU A 482 4.22 23.31 20.66
C GLU A 482 3.21 23.12 19.52
N ALA A 483 2.77 21.88 19.29
CA ALA A 483 1.73 21.58 18.32
C ALA A 483 0.42 22.33 18.63
N THR A 484 -0.04 22.25 19.89
CA THR A 484 -1.26 22.92 20.34
C THR A 484 -1.16 24.44 20.18
N LYS A 485 -0.03 25.03 20.59
CA LYS A 485 0.24 26.46 20.43
C LYS A 485 0.21 26.88 18.96
N THR A 486 0.84 26.08 18.09
CA THR A 486 0.89 26.36 16.65
C THR A 486 -0.51 26.31 16.03
N ILE A 487 -1.33 25.31 16.39
CA ILE A 487 -2.73 25.18 15.95
C ILE A 487 -3.55 26.40 16.38
N MET A 488 -3.42 26.84 17.63
CA MET A 488 -4.15 28.01 18.14
C MET A 488 -3.74 29.31 17.43
N GLN A 489 -2.44 29.46 17.12
CA GLN A 489 -1.93 30.61 16.39
C GLN A 489 -2.38 30.65 14.94
N GLN A 490 -2.50 29.49 14.28
CA GLN A 490 -2.94 29.37 12.89
C GLN A 490 -4.46 29.53 12.72
N SER A 491 -5.25 28.88 13.59
CA SER A 491 -6.72 28.94 13.56
C SER A 491 -7.28 30.24 14.12
N GLY A 492 -6.57 30.89 15.04
CA GLY A 492 -7.11 32.00 15.83
C GLY A 492 -8.18 31.56 16.83
N GLU A 493 -8.33 30.25 17.08
CA GLU A 493 -9.34 29.67 17.96
C GLU A 493 -8.72 28.86 19.10
N LEU A 494 -9.47 28.71 20.19
CA LEU A 494 -9.10 27.87 21.34
C LEU A 494 -9.73 26.47 21.27
N ARG A 495 -10.38 26.13 20.14
CA ARG A 495 -11.13 24.88 19.96
C ARG A 495 -10.29 23.64 20.26
N MET A 496 -9.00 23.65 19.91
CA MET A 496 -8.07 22.55 20.17
C MET A 496 -8.01 22.16 21.65
N LEU A 497 -8.22 23.09 22.58
CA LEU A 497 -8.25 22.78 24.02
C LEU A 497 -9.44 21.89 24.41
N SER A 498 -10.53 21.88 23.63
CA SER A 498 -11.64 20.95 23.85
C SER A 498 -11.30 19.51 23.49
N ALA A 499 -10.26 19.28 22.68
CA ALA A 499 -9.79 17.94 22.32
C ALA A 499 -8.99 17.28 23.45
N ALA A 500 -8.35 18.09 24.30
CA ALA A 500 -7.63 17.66 25.51
C ALA A 500 -8.63 17.23 26.61
N VAL A 501 -9.43 16.20 26.34
CA VAL A 501 -10.31 15.60 27.34
C VAL A 501 -9.47 14.63 28.17
N GLU A 502 -9.13 15.07 29.37
CA GLU A 502 -8.45 14.29 30.41
C GLU A 502 -9.15 12.93 30.63
N LEU A 503 -8.46 11.82 30.32
CA LEU A 503 -8.83 10.45 30.67
C LEU A 503 -8.65 10.17 32.19
N LEU A 504 -9.13 11.07 33.05
CA LEU A 504 -9.01 10.93 34.51
C LEU A 504 -9.87 9.80 35.12
N SER A 505 -10.66 9.05 34.34
CA SER A 505 -11.58 8.04 34.88
C SER A 505 -11.10 6.58 34.86
N SER A 506 -9.90 6.24 34.36
CA SER A 506 -9.48 4.83 34.23
C SER A 506 -8.36 4.35 35.16
N LYS A 507 -7.91 5.15 36.15
CA LYS A 507 -6.85 4.73 37.12
C LYS A 507 -7.20 3.52 38.02
N HIS A 508 -8.32 2.82 37.82
CA HIS A 508 -8.68 1.63 38.59
C HIS A 508 -8.92 0.33 37.82
N TYR A 509 -8.60 0.23 36.52
CA TYR A 509 -8.61 -1.07 35.85
C TYR A 509 -7.33 -1.34 35.04
N ASN A 510 -6.51 -2.23 35.60
CA ASN A 510 -5.47 -3.03 34.98
C ASN A 510 -4.37 -2.32 34.18
N SER A 511 -3.20 -2.24 34.82
CA SER A 511 -1.90 -1.93 34.23
C SER A 511 -1.53 -2.94 33.12
N SER A 512 -1.77 -2.60 31.86
CA SER A 512 -0.98 -3.10 30.72
C SER A 512 -1.27 -2.41 29.37
N LEU A 513 -2.28 -1.55 29.24
CA LEU A 513 -2.55 -0.86 27.97
C LEU A 513 -2.83 0.64 28.19
N VAL A 514 -1.89 1.34 28.83
CA VAL A 514 -1.91 2.81 28.89
C VAL A 514 -1.31 3.33 27.57
N GLY A 515 -2.10 3.27 26.51
CA GLY A 515 -1.83 4.06 25.32
C GLY A 515 -2.05 5.52 25.67
N SER A 516 -0.97 6.30 25.74
CA SER A 516 -1.02 7.76 25.89
C SER A 516 -1.78 8.36 24.71
N ARG A 517 -3.07 8.60 24.92
CA ARG A 517 -3.87 9.52 24.09
C ARG A 517 -3.61 10.91 24.68
N LEU A 518 -3.35 11.89 23.78
CA LEU A 518 -3.29 13.33 24.09
C LEU A 518 -4.33 13.70 25.14
#